data_AF-A0A484Z9N0-F1
#
_entry.id   AF-A0A484Z9N0-F1
#
_cell.length_a   1.000
_cell.length_b   1.000
_cell.length_c   1.000
_cell.angle_alpha   90.00
_cell.angle_beta   90.00
_cell.angle_gamma   90.00
#
_symmetry.space_group_name_H-M   'P 1'
#
loop_
_entity.id
_entity.type
_entity.pdbx_description
1 polymer ?
#
loop_
_entity_poly.entity_id
_entity_poly.type
_entity_poly.pdbx_seq_one_letter_code
_entity_poly.pdbx_strand_id
1 'polypeptide(L)' 'MSTVYRYEIVRINASPTMSANYLHTFVNPVFVGDKVNPNTQDSERLTVIAVEHYQESSVLYCE' A
#
# COMPACT_ATOMS: atom_id res chain seq x y z
N MET A 1 5.60 -20.37 8.26
CA MET A 1 4.71 -19.58 7.38
C MET A 1 5.06 -18.12 7.60
N SER A 2 5.54 -17.41 6.59
CA SER A 2 5.70 -15.96 6.65
C SER A 2 4.35 -15.30 6.42
N THR A 3 3.93 -14.42 7.33
CA THR A 3 2.73 -13.60 7.14
C THR A 3 2.99 -12.64 5.98
N VAL A 4 2.07 -12.60 5.00
CA VAL A 4 2.15 -11.68 3.86
C VAL A 4 1.06 -10.64 4.01
N TYR A 5 1.44 -9.37 4.06
CA TYR A 5 0.52 -8.24 4.16
C TYR A 5 0.22 -7.73 2.75
N ARG A 6 -1.06 -7.51 2.46
CA ARG A 6 -1.56 -7.09 1.14
C ARG A 6 -2.11 -5.68 1.21
N TYR A 7 -1.60 -4.82 0.34
CA TYR A 7 -1.95 -3.41 0.32
C TYR A 7 -2.25 -2.94 -1.09
N GLU A 8 -3.32 -2.18 -1.28
CA GLU A 8 -3.44 -1.31 -2.43
C GLU A 8 -2.75 0.03 -2.12
N ILE A 9 -1.89 0.52 -3.02
CA ILE A 9 -1.20 1.80 -2.84
C ILE A 9 -1.92 2.85 -3.69
N VAL A 10 -2.46 3.88 -3.03
CA VAL A 10 -3.31 4.90 -3.64
C VAL A 10 -2.69 6.28 -3.39
N ARG A 11 -2.55 7.10 -4.44
CA ARG A 11 -2.07 8.48 -4.25
C ARG A 11 -3.13 9.33 -3.55
N ILE A 12 -2.71 10.37 -2.83
CA ILE A 12 -3.65 11.35 -2.27
C ILE A 12 -4.55 11.89 -3.39
N ASN A 13 -5.85 11.96 -3.13
CA ASN A 13 -6.91 12.32 -4.09
C ASN A 13 -7.29 11.27 -5.15
N ALA A 14 -6.72 10.06 -5.11
CA ALA A 14 -7.22 8.92 -5.88
C ALA A 14 -8.16 8.06 -5.00
N SER A 15 -9.10 7.35 -5.64
CA SER A 15 -9.96 6.39 -4.95
C SER A 15 -9.36 4.98 -5.01
N PRO A 16 -9.41 4.21 -3.91
CA PRO A 16 -9.04 2.79 -3.98
C PRO A 16 -9.97 2.06 -4.93
N THR A 17 -9.38 1.22 -5.77
CA THR A 17 -10.10 0.33 -6.69
C THR A 17 -10.58 -0.93 -5.99
N MET A 18 -9.95 -1.29 -4.86
CA MET A 18 -10.15 -2.54 -4.12
C MET A 18 -9.98 -3.79 -5.00
N SER A 19 -9.29 -3.65 -6.13
CA SER A 19 -9.08 -4.74 -7.07
C SER A 19 -7.83 -5.51 -6.72
N ALA A 20 -7.94 -6.85 -6.72
CA ALA A 20 -6.81 -7.75 -6.47
C ALA A 20 -5.63 -7.54 -7.42
N ASN A 21 -5.86 -6.93 -8.59
CA ASN A 21 -4.83 -6.66 -9.60
C ASN A 21 -3.85 -5.54 -9.20
N TYR A 22 -4.20 -4.70 -8.21
CA TYR A 22 -3.38 -3.58 -7.74
C TYR A 22 -2.87 -3.79 -6.31
N LEU A 23 -2.86 -5.04 -5.83
CA LEU A 23 -2.34 -5.38 -4.51
C LEU A 23 -0.82 -5.61 -4.54
N HIS A 24 -0.14 -4.83 -3.72
CA HIS A 24 1.25 -4.97 -3.36
C HIS A 24 1.39 -5.84 -2.12
N THR A 25 2.42 -6.68 -2.09
CA THR A 25 2.69 -7.57 -0.96
C THR A 25 3.96 -7.17 -0.24
N PHE A 26 3.90 -7.19 1.09
CA PHE A 26 5.02 -6.88 1.97
C PHE A 26 5.19 -7.98 3.02
N VAL A 27 6.45 -8.22 3.41
CA VAL A 27 6.80 -9.17 4.46
C VAL A 27 6.55 -8.58 5.86
N ASN A 28 6.71 -7.27 5.98
CA ASN A 28 6.46 -6.52 7.21
C ASN A 28 5.20 -5.65 7.03
N PRO A 29 4.44 -5.40 8.11
CA PRO A 29 3.36 -4.43 8.06
C PRO A 29 3.91 -3.03 7.77
N VAL A 30 3.13 -2.24 7.04
CA VAL A 30 3.43 -0.85 6.69
C VAL A 30 2.66 0.08 7.61
N PHE A 31 3.30 1.16 8.08
CA PHE A 31 2.75 2.15 9.00
C PHE A 31 2.71 3.55 8.38
N VAL A 32 1.92 4.44 8.99
CA VAL A 32 1.93 5.86 8.64
C VAL A 32 3.33 6.44 8.89
N GLY A 33 3.84 7.20 7.91
CA GLY A 33 5.19 7.75 7.88
C GLY A 33 6.21 6.88 7.12
N ASP A 34 5.89 5.62 6.84
CA ASP A 34 6.75 4.77 6.04
C ASP A 34 6.84 5.25 4.59
N LYS A 35 7.97 4.95 3.95
CA LYS A 35 8.17 5.21 2.53
C LYS A 35 8.03 3.93 1.74
N VAL A 36 7.01 3.85 0.89
CA VAL A 36 6.74 2.71 0.02
C VAL A 36 7.04 3.05 -1.43
N ASN A 37 7.41 2.03 -2.19
CA ASN A 37 7.58 2.16 -3.62
C ASN A 37 6.39 1.50 -4.33
N PRO A 38 5.50 2.29 -4.98
CA PRO A 38 4.36 1.74 -5.69
C PRO A 38 4.78 0.92 -6.93
N ASN A 39 5.99 1.14 -7.46
CA ASN A 39 6.43 0.47 -8.67
C ASN A 39 7.86 -0.01 -8.50
N THR A 40 8.10 -1.32 -8.55
CA THR A 40 9.43 -1.89 -8.30
C THR A 40 10.50 -1.42 -9.29
N GLN A 41 10.09 -0.81 -10.42
CA GLN A 41 10.97 -0.23 -11.43
C GLN A 41 11.28 1.25 -11.23
N ASP A 42 10.42 2.01 -10.52
CA ASP A 42 10.65 3.43 -10.28
C ASP A 42 11.43 3.66 -8.99
N SER A 43 12.17 4.76 -8.91
CA SER A 43 12.82 5.20 -7.67
C SER A 43 11.93 6.13 -6.82
N GLU A 44 10.69 6.37 -7.27
CA GLU A 44 9.74 7.21 -6.55
C GLU A 44 9.31 6.51 -5.26
N ARG A 45 9.56 7.17 -4.13
CA ARG A 45 9.13 6.70 -2.81
C ARG A 45 8.03 7.62 -2.33
N LEU A 46 6.84 7.06 -2.17
CA LEU A 46 5.70 7.77 -1.62
C LEU A 46 5.67 7.60 -0.10
N THR A 47 5.26 8.64 0.60
CA THR A 47 5.11 8.62 2.05
C THR A 47 3.69 8.21 2.40
N VAL A 48 3.54 7.19 3.24
CA VAL A 48 2.22 6.74 3.70
C VAL A 48 1.66 7.75 4.70
N ILE A 49 0.51 8.33 4.39
CA ILE A 49 -0.16 9.33 5.25
C ILE A 49 -1.35 8.74 6.00
N ALA A 50 -1.96 7.67 5.48
CA ALA A 50 -3.07 6.97 6.12
C ALA A 50 -3.13 5.51 5.70
N VAL A 51 -3.68 4.67 6.58
CA VAL A 51 -3.90 3.24 6.34
C VAL A 51 -5.33 2.90 6.69
N GLU A 52 -6.05 2.28 5.76
CA GLU A 52 -7.39 1.73 5.99
C GLU A 52 -7.36 0.21 5.89
N HIS A 53 -8.00 -0.48 6.82
CA HIS A 53 -7.99 -1.95 6.89
C HIS A 53 -9.35 -2.52 6.48
N TYR A 54 -9.32 -3.50 5.58
CA TYR A 54 -10.49 -4.26 5.14
C TYR A 54 -10.30 -5.75 5.43
N GLN A 55 -11.35 -6.55 5.21
CA GLN A 55 -11.34 -7.97 5.51
C GLN A 55 -10.28 -8.76 4.73
N GLU A 56 -9.99 -8.35 3.48
CA GLU A 56 -9.11 -9.11 2.57
C GLU A 56 -7.78 -8.39 2.23
N SER A 57 -7.71 -7.08 2.47
CA SER A 57 -6.55 -6.23 2.16
C SER A 57 -6.57 -4.94 2.98
N SER A 58 -5.53 -4.14 2.87
CA SER A 58 -5.50 -2.78 3.40
C SER A 58 -5.23 -1.78 2.26
N VAL A 59 -5.55 -0.51 2.47
CA VAL A 59 -5.28 0.58 1.53
C VAL A 59 -4.27 1.52 2.17
N LEU A 60 -3.21 1.84 1.43
CA LEU A 60 -2.19 2.81 1.80
C LEU A 60 -2.40 4.09 1.00
N TYR A 61 -2.83 5.15 1.65
CA TYR A 61 -2.88 6.47 1.03
C TYR A 61 -1.51 7.12 1.15
N CYS A 62 -0.93 7.52 0.01
CA CYS A 62 0.44 8.00 -0.05
C CYS A 62 0.58 9.31 -0.84
N GLU A 63 1.51 10.18 -0.40
CA GLU A 63 1.91 11.43 -1.08
C GLU A 63 3.34 11.37 -1.64
#